data_AF-A0A9E5U0F0-F1
#
_entry.id   AF-A0A9E5U0F0-F1
#
_cell.length_a   1.000
_cell.length_b   1.000
_cell.length_c   1.000
_cell.angle_alpha   90.00
_cell.angle_beta   90.00
_cell.angle_gamma   90.00
#
_symmetry.space_group_name_H-M   'P 1'
#
loop_
_entity.id
_entity.type
_entity.pdbx_description
1 polymer ?
#
loop_
_entity_poly.entity_id
_entity_poly.type
_entity_poly.pdbx_seq_one_letter_code
_entity_poly.pdbx_strand_id
1 'polypeptide(L)'
;MRCSEFLERYSDYRDRLISDPHLRRRLSQHLSGCSRCMRYHARVSRGVTAFKSLSDLEPSPVFRRELARRLATPTLVVDEPVVPASASIMVTLMLLAAAALFIWEAFTRLSTDQADASATPSRPLPVAVANPSVPFVSFADLTVPAFGGQLHTPGAEEEPFGTYTIAAP
;
A
#
# COMPACT_ATOMS: atom_id res chain seq x y z
N MET A 1 8.35 25.15 11.27
CA MET A 1 8.06 24.73 12.66
C MET A 1 8.37 25.87 13.59
N ARG A 2 7.70 25.93 14.74
CA ARG A 2 7.97 26.93 15.77
C ARG A 2 9.17 26.52 16.62
N CYS A 3 9.81 27.49 17.28
CA CYS A 3 10.95 27.19 18.15
C CYS A 3 10.56 26.32 19.37
N SER A 4 9.35 26.47 19.92
CA SER A 4 8.87 25.62 21.02
C SER A 4 8.80 24.15 20.60
N GLU A 5 8.15 23.87 19.47
CA GLU A 5 8.03 22.52 18.89
C GLU A 5 9.41 21.89 18.62
N PHE A 6 10.37 22.69 18.15
CA PHE A 6 11.74 22.23 17.95
C PHE A 6 12.39 21.86 19.28
N LEU A 7 12.26 22.70 20.31
CA LEU A 7 12.88 22.46 21.63
C LEU A 7 12.27 21.25 22.33
N GLU A 8 10.96 21.03 22.23
CA GLU A 8 10.28 19.85 22.76
C GLU A 8 10.85 18.55 22.19
N ARG A 9 11.24 18.54 20.91
CA ARG A 9 11.76 17.36 20.20
C ARG A 9 13.28 17.38 20.04
N TYR A 10 13.97 18.34 20.66
CA TYR A 10 15.39 18.57 20.39
C TYR A 10 16.27 17.44 20.92
N SER A 11 15.98 16.91 22.10
CA SER A 11 16.75 15.81 22.69
C SER A 11 16.67 14.57 21.79
N ASP A 12 15.46 14.14 21.41
CA ASP A 12 15.25 13.02 20.49
C ASP A 12 15.94 13.23 19.14
N TYR A 13 15.90 14.47 18.62
CA TYR A 13 16.60 14.83 17.40
C TYR A 13 18.12 14.71 17.54
N ARG A 14 18.68 15.23 18.63
CA ARG A 14 20.13 15.19 18.93
C ARG A 14 20.62 13.77 19.13
N ASP A 15 19.84 12.96 19.83
CA ASP A 15 20.15 11.58 20.18
C ASP A 15 19.77 10.58 19.07
N ARG A 16 19.26 11.10 17.94
CA ARG A 16 18.89 10.34 16.73
C ARG A 16 17.80 9.29 16.99
N LEU A 17 16.91 9.55 17.95
CA LEU A 17 15.79 8.68 18.30
C LEU A 17 14.56 8.89 17.41
N ILE A 18 14.57 9.91 16.56
CA ILE A 18 13.47 10.18 15.64
C ILE A 18 13.54 9.24 14.44
N SER A 19 12.61 8.30 14.35
CA SER A 19 12.52 7.36 13.21
C SER A 19 11.94 8.01 11.95
N ASP A 20 11.02 8.97 12.08
CA ASP A 20 10.37 9.62 10.93
C ASP A 20 11.37 10.50 10.13
N PRO A 21 11.66 10.15 8.85
CA PRO A 21 12.59 10.91 8.02
C PRO A 21 12.09 12.31 7.67
N HIS A 22 10.78 12.52 7.54
CA HIS A 22 10.22 13.84 7.22
C HIS A 22 10.37 14.79 8.40
N LEU A 23 10.04 14.34 9.61
CA LEU A 23 10.26 15.11 10.83
C LEU A 23 11.73 15.44 11.03
N ARG A 24 12.65 14.48 10.83
CA ARG A 24 14.10 14.74 10.89
C ARG A 24 14.53 15.84 9.94
N ARG A 25 14.04 15.82 8.69
CA ARG A 25 14.35 16.84 7.68
C ARG A 25 13.81 18.22 8.07
N ARG A 26 12.58 18.28 8.59
CA ARG A 26 11.98 19.55 9.06
C ARG A 26 12.76 20.14 10.23
N LEU A 27 13.20 19.30 11.17
CA LEU A 27 14.02 19.72 12.32
C LEU A 27 15.40 20.21 11.87
N SER A 28 16.06 19.50 10.94
CA SER A 28 17.36 19.91 10.40
C SER A 28 17.26 21.24 9.65
N GLN A 29 16.23 21.41 8.83
CA GLN A 29 15.95 22.67 8.12
C GLN A 29 15.74 23.81 9.11
N HIS A 30 14.94 23.61 10.16
CA HIS A 30 14.74 24.64 11.18
C HIS A 30 16.02 24.99 11.93
N LEU A 31 16.84 24.00 12.28
CA LEU A 31 18.13 24.22 12.93
C LEU A 31 19.07 25.07 12.06
N SER A 32 19.08 24.82 10.74
CA SER A 32 19.88 25.60 9.79
C SER A 32 19.34 27.01 9.54
N GLY A 33 18.02 27.21 9.61
CA GLY A 33 17.36 28.48 9.28
C GLY A 33 17.08 29.38 10.49
N CYS A 34 17.14 28.88 11.72
CA CYS A 34 16.78 29.64 12.92
C CYS A 34 18.00 29.94 13.80
N SER A 35 18.41 31.21 13.86
CA SER A 35 19.55 31.66 14.66
C SER A 35 19.39 31.38 16.17
N ARG A 36 18.17 31.42 16.71
CA ARG A 36 17.88 31.11 18.12
C ARG A 36 18.17 29.64 18.42
N CYS A 37 17.64 28.73 17.62
CA CYS A 37 17.80 27.29 17.80
C CYS A 37 19.24 26.84 17.50
N MET A 38 19.90 27.46 16.53
CA MET A 38 21.33 27.24 16.25
C MET A 38 22.21 27.62 17.45
N ARG A 39 21.98 28.77 18.08
CA ARG A 39 22.71 29.17 19.30
C ARG A 39 22.47 28.21 20.46
N TYR A 40 21.24 27.74 20.62
CA TYR A 40 20.90 26.74 21.62
C TYR A 40 21.67 25.43 21.36
N HIS A 41 21.62 24.92 20.13
CA HIS A 41 22.38 23.73 19.74
C HIS A 41 23.88 23.88 20.02
N ALA A 42 24.48 25.03 19.65
CA ALA A 42 25.89 25.29 19.90
C ALA A 42 26.25 25.35 21.39
N ARG A 43 25.36 25.86 22.26
CA ARG A 43 25.57 25.85 23.72
C ARG A 43 25.54 24.44 24.29
N VAL A 44 24.52 23.66 23.92
CA VAL A 44 24.38 22.27 24.40
C VAL A 44 25.55 21.42 23.89
N SER A 45 25.92 21.54 22.62
CA SER A 45 27.05 20.81 22.05
C SER A 45 28.37 21.16 22.73
N ARG A 46 28.63 22.44 23.02
CA ARG A 46 29.81 22.85 23.80
C ARG A 46 29.82 22.29 25.21
N GLY A 47 28.68 22.32 25.91
CA GLY A 47 28.56 21.75 27.25
C GLY A 47 28.88 20.26 27.26
N VAL A 48 28.29 19.49 26.34
CA VAL A 48 28.56 18.05 26.24
C VAL A 48 30.01 17.77 25.88
N THR A 49 30.62 18.53 24.96
CA THR A 49 32.04 18.38 24.65
C THR A 49 32.92 18.68 25.88
N ALA A 50 32.60 19.72 26.65
CA ALA A 50 33.30 20.03 27.89
C ALA A 50 33.20 18.88 28.90
N PHE A 51 32.00 18.31 29.11
CA PHE A 51 31.84 17.14 29.98
C PHE A 51 32.63 15.93 29.50
N LYS A 52 32.62 15.65 28.20
CA LYS A 52 33.43 14.56 27.62
C LYS A 52 34.94 14.77 27.75
N SER A 53 35.38 16.02 27.92
CA SER A 53 36.81 16.33 28.14
C SER A 53 37.24 16.20 29.60
N LEU A 54 36.29 16.14 30.55
CA LEU A 54 36.56 16.02 31.97
C LEU A 54 36.84 14.56 32.35
N SER A 55 37.99 14.04 31.95
CA SER A 55 38.56 12.74 32.32
C SER A 55 37.74 11.52 31.88
N ASP A 56 38.44 10.48 31.42
CA ASP A 56 37.82 9.18 31.21
C ASP A 56 37.41 8.62 32.58
N LEU A 57 36.11 8.62 32.90
CA LEU A 57 35.61 7.85 34.03
C LEU A 57 35.77 6.39 33.65
N GLU A 58 36.94 5.82 33.94
CA GLU A 58 37.20 4.41 33.68
C GLU A 58 36.19 3.58 34.50
N PRO A 59 35.26 2.88 33.85
CA PRO A 59 34.27 2.09 34.58
C PRO A 59 34.98 0.98 35.36
N SER A 60 34.44 0.65 36.54
CA SER A 60 35.06 -0.38 37.39
C SER A 60 35.18 -1.71 36.63
N PRO A 61 36.24 -2.52 36.88
CA PRO A 61 36.40 -3.82 36.24
C PRO A 61 35.18 -4.74 36.43
N VAL A 62 34.51 -4.63 37.59
CA VAL A 62 33.27 -5.37 37.89
C VAL A 62 32.14 -4.95 36.94
N PHE A 63 31.96 -3.64 36.74
CA PHE A 63 30.95 -3.11 35.83
C PHE A 63 31.21 -3.57 34.39
N ARG A 64 32.46 -3.50 33.93
CA ARG A 64 32.81 -3.94 32.56
C ARG A 64 32.50 -5.41 32.32
N ARG A 65 32.84 -6.27 33.28
CA ARG A 65 32.55 -7.71 33.22
C ARG A 65 31.04 -7.96 33.20
N GLU A 66 30.29 -7.24 34.03
CA GLU A 66 28.84 -7.37 34.08
C GLU A 66 28.16 -6.87 32.80
N LEU A 67 28.63 -5.75 32.26
CA LEU A 67 28.18 -5.20 30.98
C LEU A 67 28.45 -6.19 29.84
N ALA A 68 29.66 -6.74 29.76
CA ALA A 68 30.01 -7.74 28.76
C ALA A 68 29.12 -8.99 28.86
N ARG A 69 28.84 -9.46 30.08
CA ARG A 69 27.91 -10.57 30.34
C ARG A 69 26.50 -10.27 29.83
N ARG A 70 25.99 -9.06 30.08
CA ARG A 70 24.64 -8.65 29.63
C ARG A 70 24.54 -8.45 28.12
N LEU A 71 25.57 -7.88 27.49
CA LEU A 71 25.63 -7.70 26.04
C LEU A 71 25.80 -9.02 25.29
N ALA A 72 26.47 -10.01 25.90
CA ALA A 72 26.62 -11.34 25.33
C ALA A 72 25.32 -12.15 25.36
N THR A 73 24.36 -11.78 26.21
CA THR A 73 23.01 -12.34 26.15
C THR A 73 22.30 -11.72 24.97
N PRO A 74 21.93 -12.48 23.91
CA PRO A 74 21.07 -11.96 22.87
C PRO A 74 19.74 -11.61 23.52
N THR A 75 19.51 -10.32 23.77
CA THR A 75 18.16 -9.82 24.00
C THR A 75 17.41 -10.04 22.71
N LEU A 76 16.74 -11.19 22.62
CA LEU A 76 15.61 -11.39 21.75
C LEU A 76 14.54 -10.40 22.20
N VAL A 77 14.71 -9.12 21.85
CA VAL A 77 13.58 -8.20 21.80
C VAL A 77 12.81 -8.64 20.56
N VAL A 78 12.10 -9.74 20.71
CA VAL A 78 10.90 -9.96 19.94
C VAL A 78 9.95 -8.96 20.56
N ASP A 79 9.76 -7.83 19.88
CA ASP A 79 8.54 -7.04 20.02
C ASP A 79 7.42 -7.99 19.57
N GLU A 80 7.05 -8.95 20.41
CA GLU A 80 5.85 -9.74 20.17
C GLU A 80 4.70 -8.78 20.37
N PRO A 81 3.91 -8.46 19.33
CA PRO A 81 2.62 -7.88 19.58
C PRO A 81 1.90 -8.88 20.49
N VAL A 82 1.49 -8.44 21.67
CA VAL A 82 0.65 -9.25 22.58
C VAL A 82 -0.66 -9.50 21.84
N VAL A 83 -0.70 -10.54 21.01
CA VAL A 83 -1.91 -10.98 20.35
C VAL A 83 -2.69 -11.74 21.42
N PRO A 84 -3.90 -11.28 21.81
CA PRO A 84 -4.70 -12.02 22.78
C PRO A 84 -4.92 -13.44 22.23
N ALA A 85 -4.80 -14.46 23.09
CA ALA A 85 -4.82 -15.87 22.71
C ALA A 85 -6.02 -16.27 21.82
N SER A 86 -7.14 -15.53 21.90
CA SER A 86 -8.33 -15.71 21.06
C SER A 86 -8.14 -15.37 19.58
N ALA A 87 -7.21 -14.48 19.22
CA ALA A 87 -6.93 -14.11 17.83
C ALA A 87 -6.19 -15.22 17.06
N SER A 88 -5.41 -16.05 17.77
CA SER A 88 -4.64 -17.15 17.17
C SER A 88 -5.53 -18.25 16.58
N ILE A 89 -6.69 -18.49 17.22
CA ILE A 89 -7.66 -19.53 16.84
C ILE A 89 -8.40 -19.15 15.54
N MET A 90 -8.78 -17.87 15.39
CA MET A 90 -9.44 -17.39 14.18
C MET A 90 -8.53 -17.52 12.95
N VAL A 91 -7.25 -17.15 13.08
CA VAL A 91 -6.30 -17.22 11.96
C VAL A 91 -6.07 -18.67 11.53
N THR A 92 -5.91 -19.60 12.50
CA THR A 92 -5.76 -21.03 12.18
C THR A 92 -7.01 -21.60 11.52
N LEU A 93 -8.21 -21.25 12.00
CA LEU A 93 -9.47 -21.67 11.39
C LEU A 93 -9.65 -21.11 9.97
N MET A 94 -9.33 -19.83 9.74
CA MET A 94 -9.37 -19.24 8.40
C MET A 94 -8.40 -19.92 7.44
N LEU A 95 -7.17 -20.22 7.89
CA LEU A 95 -6.20 -20.95 7.06
C LEU A 95 -6.70 -22.35 6.71
N LEU A 96 -7.26 -23.08 7.68
CA LEU A 96 -7.83 -24.42 7.49
C LEU A 96 -9.01 -24.40 6.51
N ALA A 97 -9.93 -23.44 6.67
CA ALA A 97 -11.07 -23.28 5.78
C ALA A 97 -10.63 -22.92 4.34
N ALA A 98 -9.67 -22.02 4.19
CA ALA A 98 -9.11 -21.65 2.89
C ALA A 98 -8.43 -22.85 2.20
N ALA A 99 -7.65 -23.63 2.95
CA ALA A 99 -7.01 -24.84 2.43
C ALA A 99 -8.04 -25.90 2.01
N ALA A 100 -9.09 -26.10 2.80
CA ALA A 100 -10.16 -27.05 2.47
C ALA A 100 -10.92 -26.65 1.19
N LEU A 101 -11.27 -25.37 1.05
CA LEU A 101 -11.90 -24.84 -0.17
C LEU A 101 -10.99 -25.01 -1.40
N PHE A 102 -9.69 -24.71 -1.25
CA PHE A 102 -8.73 -24.86 -2.34
C PHE A 102 -8.58 -26.32 -2.80
N ILE A 103 -8.50 -27.27 -1.86
CA ILE A 103 -8.43 -28.70 -2.17
C ILE A 103 -9.72 -29.17 -2.85
N TRP A 104 -10.88 -28.72 -2.37
CA TRP A 104 -12.17 -29.07 -2.95
C TRP A 104 -12.28 -28.58 -4.40
N GLU A 105 -11.91 -27.34 -4.67
CA GLU A 105 -11.96 -26.76 -6.01
C GLU A 105 -10.96 -27.42 -6.97
N ALA A 106 -9.78 -27.80 -6.49
CA ALA A 106 -8.82 -28.56 -7.29
C ALA A 106 -9.38 -29.93 -7.69
N PHE A 107 -10.04 -30.64 -6.76
CA PHE A 107 -10.62 -31.95 -7.02
C PHE A 107 -11.83 -31.91 -7.97
N THR A 108 -12.70 -30.90 -7.83
CA THR A 108 -13.84 -30.75 -8.73
C THR A 108 -13.38 -30.41 -10.14
N ARG A 109 -12.42 -29.49 -10.32
CA ARG A 109 -11.86 -29.14 -11.64
C ARG A 109 -11.24 -30.34 -12.36
N LEU A 110 -10.48 -31.17 -11.63
CA LEU A 110 -9.93 -32.42 -12.18
C LEU A 110 -11.02 -33.40 -12.61
N SER A 111 -12.12 -33.45 -11.87
CA SER A 111 -13.25 -34.34 -12.18
C SER A 111 -14.07 -33.86 -13.39
N THR A 112 -14.20 -32.54 -13.60
CA THR A 112 -14.88 -31.97 -14.78
C THR A 112 -14.04 -32.09 -16.05
N ASP A 113 -12.73 -31.82 -15.99
CA ASP A 113 -11.85 -31.98 -17.16
C ASP A 113 -11.83 -33.43 -17.66
N GLN A 114 -11.99 -34.40 -16.77
CA GLN A 114 -12.06 -35.82 -17.14
C GLN A 114 -13.42 -36.21 -17.77
N ALA A 115 -14.50 -35.47 -17.50
CA ALA A 115 -15.79 -35.67 -18.14
C ALA A 115 -15.85 -35.04 -19.55
N ASP A 116 -15.20 -33.90 -19.76
CA ASP A 116 -15.19 -33.20 -21.05
C ASP A 116 -14.18 -33.77 -22.07
N ALA A 117 -13.18 -34.55 -21.63
CA ALA A 117 -12.24 -35.22 -22.53
C ALA A 117 -12.88 -36.30 -23.45
N SER A 118 -14.13 -36.72 -23.17
CA SER A 118 -14.86 -37.70 -24.00
C SER A 118 -15.79 -37.07 -25.04
N ALA A 119 -15.94 -35.75 -25.07
CA ALA A 119 -16.67 -35.06 -26.12
C ALA A 119 -15.69 -34.26 -26.97
N THR A 120 -15.34 -34.77 -28.15
CA THR A 120 -14.72 -33.96 -29.20
C THR A 120 -15.84 -33.30 -30.01
N PRO A 121 -16.27 -32.04 -29.73
CA PRO A 121 -17.09 -31.32 -30.69
C PRO A 121 -16.20 -30.86 -31.85
N SER A 122 -16.53 -31.34 -33.05
CA SER A 122 -16.03 -30.85 -34.32
C SER A 122 -16.14 -29.32 -34.39
N ARG A 123 -15.00 -28.63 -34.31
CA ARG A 123 -14.93 -27.17 -34.43
C ARG A 123 -15.15 -26.79 -35.90
N PRO A 124 -16.15 -25.96 -36.25
CA PRO A 124 -16.26 -25.46 -37.62
C PRO A 124 -15.08 -24.53 -37.92
N LEU A 125 -14.41 -24.74 -39.06
CA LEU A 125 -13.33 -23.88 -39.52
C LEU A 125 -13.88 -22.48 -39.85
N PRO A 126 -13.19 -21.38 -39.45
CA PRO A 126 -13.61 -20.04 -39.81
C PRO A 126 -13.41 -19.82 -41.32
N VAL A 127 -14.48 -19.47 -42.02
CA VAL A 127 -14.39 -18.94 -43.38
C VAL A 127 -14.07 -17.45 -43.29
N ALA A 128 -12.84 -17.08 -43.63
CA ALA A 128 -12.43 -15.68 -43.71
C ALA A 128 -12.96 -15.07 -45.02
N VAL A 129 -14.06 -14.33 -44.96
CA VAL A 129 -14.50 -13.46 -46.06
C VAL A 129 -13.75 -12.12 -45.92
N ALA A 130 -12.73 -11.91 -46.74
CA ALA A 130 -12.01 -10.63 -46.79
C ALA A 130 -12.82 -9.61 -47.61
N ASN A 131 -13.47 -8.65 -46.93
CA ASN A 131 -14.06 -7.48 -47.56
C ASN A 131 -13.13 -6.26 -47.31
N PRO A 132 -12.51 -5.66 -48.35
CA PRO A 132 -11.35 -4.78 -48.19
C PRO A 132 -11.64 -3.33 -47.77
N SER A 133 -12.82 -2.98 -47.25
CA SER A 133 -13.17 -1.56 -47.03
C SER A 133 -13.67 -1.16 -45.64
N VAL A 134 -13.52 -1.98 -44.59
CA VAL A 134 -13.41 -1.60 -43.16
C VAL A 134 -13.24 -2.86 -42.28
N PRO A 135 -12.42 -2.87 -41.21
CA PRO A 135 -12.36 -4.01 -40.30
C PRO A 135 -13.52 -3.96 -39.30
N PHE A 136 -14.47 -4.89 -39.42
CA PHE A 136 -15.41 -5.21 -38.34
C PHE A 136 -15.37 -6.71 -38.07
N VAL A 137 -15.42 -7.08 -36.78
CA VAL A 137 -15.55 -8.47 -36.35
C VAL A 137 -17.04 -8.70 -36.07
N SER A 138 -17.67 -9.62 -36.80
CA SER A 138 -19.06 -10.02 -36.55
C SER A 138 -19.08 -11.41 -35.94
N PHE A 139 -19.69 -11.52 -34.76
CA PHE A 139 -20.07 -12.80 -34.18
C PHE A 139 -21.54 -13.02 -34.52
N ALA A 140 -21.85 -14.09 -35.27
CA ALA A 140 -23.23 -14.48 -35.50
C ALA A 140 -23.79 -15.07 -34.20
N ASP A 141 -24.45 -14.24 -33.39
CA ASP A 141 -25.31 -14.73 -32.30
C ASP A 141 -26.62 -15.23 -32.91
N LEU A 142 -26.82 -16.54 -32.90
CA LEU A 142 -28.13 -17.16 -33.15
C LEU A 142 -28.96 -17.07 -31.87
N THR A 143 -29.38 -15.86 -31.52
CA THR A 143 -30.36 -15.62 -30.47
C THR A 143 -31.59 -15.00 -31.11
N VAL A 144 -32.53 -15.86 -31.51
CA VAL A 144 -33.83 -15.48 -32.06
C VAL A 144 -34.63 -14.74 -30.98
N PRO A 145 -35.06 -13.47 -31.17
CA PRO A 145 -36.08 -12.89 -30.32
C PRO A 145 -37.45 -13.19 -30.94
N ALA A 146 -38.17 -14.13 -30.34
CA ALA A 146 -39.61 -14.24 -30.53
C ALA A 146 -40.30 -13.34 -29.50
N PHE A 147 -40.64 -12.10 -29.86
CA PHE A 147 -41.71 -11.34 -29.19
C PHE A 147 -42.33 -10.34 -30.17
N GLY A 148 -43.63 -10.47 -30.36
CA GLY A 148 -44.41 -9.79 -31.39
C GLY A 148 -45.05 -8.46 -30.96
N GLY A 149 -45.53 -7.75 -31.98
CA GLY A 149 -46.44 -6.60 -31.92
C GLY A 149 -45.75 -5.26 -31.61
N GLN A 150 -45.94 -4.15 -32.31
CA GLN A 150 -46.85 -3.79 -33.39
C GLN A 150 -46.33 -2.45 -33.99
N LEU A 151 -46.37 -2.30 -35.32
CA LEU A 151 -45.94 -1.09 -36.02
C LEU A 151 -46.85 0.13 -35.74
N HIS A 152 -46.25 1.30 -35.52
CA HIS A 152 -46.78 2.56 -36.06
C HIS A 152 -45.63 3.48 -36.48
N THR A 153 -45.76 4.05 -37.68
CA THR A 153 -44.74 4.75 -38.48
C THR A 153 -44.98 6.29 -38.45
N PRO A 154 -44.38 7.13 -39.32
CA PRO A 154 -43.44 8.19 -38.91
C PRO A 154 -43.88 9.61 -39.37
N GLY A 155 -43.03 10.61 -39.15
CA GLY A 155 -43.09 11.93 -39.80
C GLY A 155 -43.04 13.07 -38.78
N ALA A 156 -42.42 14.22 -39.02
CA ALA A 156 -41.63 14.78 -40.10
C ALA A 156 -40.94 16.03 -39.50
N GLU A 157 -39.78 16.44 -40.02
CA GLU A 157 -39.45 17.84 -40.40
C GLU A 157 -39.70 18.94 -39.33
N GLU A 158 -38.72 19.68 -38.80
CA GLU A 158 -37.87 20.67 -39.49
C GLU A 158 -36.90 21.28 -38.44
N GLU A 159 -35.63 21.46 -38.81
CA GLU A 159 -34.72 22.52 -38.31
C GLU A 159 -35.34 23.91 -38.62
N PRO A 160 -35.04 25.05 -37.94
CA PRO A 160 -33.65 25.51 -37.78
C PRO A 160 -33.31 26.48 -36.61
N PHE A 161 -32.00 26.60 -36.36
CA PHE A 161 -31.22 27.81 -36.01
C PHE A 161 -31.74 28.85 -34.97
N GLY A 162 -30.86 29.16 -34.01
CA GLY A 162 -30.94 30.40 -33.23
C GLY A 162 -29.86 30.55 -32.16
N THR A 163 -28.63 30.83 -32.57
CA THR A 163 -27.49 31.15 -31.70
C THR A 163 -27.55 32.58 -31.14
N TYR A 164 -26.82 32.79 -30.05
CA TYR A 164 -26.30 34.04 -29.44
C TYR A 164 -27.07 34.64 -28.25
N THR A 165 -26.49 35.24 -27.19
CA THR A 165 -25.19 35.22 -26.48
C THR A 165 -25.34 36.30 -25.37
N ILE A 166 -24.95 35.97 -24.12
CA ILE A 166 -24.38 36.81 -23.02
C ILE A 166 -25.03 38.17 -22.68
N ALA A 167 -25.39 38.37 -21.40
CA ALA A 167 -24.67 39.26 -20.47
C ALA A 167 -25.36 39.37 -19.10
N ALA A 168 -24.60 39.08 -18.05
CA ALA A 168 -24.84 39.54 -16.68
C ALA A 168 -24.67 41.07 -16.59
N PRO A 169 -25.13 41.73 -15.52
CA PRO A 169 -24.39 41.66 -14.24
C PRO A 169 -25.18 41.07 -13.06
#